data_AF-A0A536DVH1-F1
#
_entry.id   AF-A0A536DVH1-F1
#
_cell.length_a   1.000
_cell.length_b   1.000
_cell.length_c   1.000
_cell.angle_alpha   90.00
_cell.angle_beta   90.00
_cell.angle_gamma   90.00
#
_symmetry.space_group_name_H-M   'P 1'
#
loop_
_entity.id
_entity.type
_entity.pdbx_description
1 polymer ?
#
loop_
_entity_poly.entity_id
_entity_poly.type
_entity_poly.pdbx_seq_one_letter_code
_entity_poly.pdbx_strand_id
1 'polypeptide(L)'
;MSGRLIGIVPVAGLMRRDTAASCAPTRPISVFGIHGIDDPIAAYGGVPGAEGFLSFTDTLAYWAKANHCTGSPTSGQLATTGHDSTTVATLTYGGCASGTEVIGYAVKGGGHAWPGGEPLGSADEMGATSQQFDASELIWSFLDRHR
;
A
#
# COMPACT_ATOMS: atom_id res chain seq x y z
N MET A 1 7.36 18.33 -5.20
CA MET A 1 7.25 17.25 -6.21
C MET A 1 5.80 16.86 -6.53
N SER A 2 4.83 17.04 -5.62
CA SER A 2 3.41 16.75 -5.88
C SER A 2 2.87 17.35 -7.18
N GLY A 3 3.33 18.54 -7.59
CA GLY A 3 2.89 19.23 -8.82
C GLY A 3 2.96 18.42 -10.12
N ARG A 4 3.75 17.33 -10.18
CA ARG A 4 3.93 16.51 -11.40
C ARG A 4 3.41 15.07 -11.30
N LEU A 5 2.95 14.61 -10.14
CA LEU A 5 2.53 13.22 -9.93
C LEU A 5 1.00 13.13 -9.84
N ILE A 6 0.36 12.23 -10.58
CA ILE A 6 -1.09 11.99 -10.50
C ILE A 6 -1.43 10.89 -9.49
N GLY A 7 -0.49 9.99 -9.23
CA GLY A 7 -0.60 8.98 -8.19
C GLY A 7 0.70 8.24 -7.92
N ILE A 8 0.69 7.40 -6.89
CA ILE A 8 1.83 6.56 -6.46
C ILE A 8 1.34 5.18 -6.02
N VAL A 9 2.18 4.16 -6.19
CA VAL A 9 1.89 2.78 -5.77
C VAL A 9 3.10 2.16 -5.04
N PRO A 10 3.29 2.42 -3.73
CA PRO A 10 4.34 1.75 -2.96
C PRO A 10 4.03 0.26 -2.77
N VAL A 11 5.02 -0.58 -3.05
CA VAL A 11 5.01 -2.03 -2.78
C VAL A 11 6.03 -2.31 -1.69
N ALA A 12 5.60 -3.02 -0.63
CA ALA A 12 6.41 -3.32 0.55
C ALA A 12 7.01 -2.06 1.24
N GLY A 13 6.39 -0.90 1.01
CA GLY A 13 6.89 0.40 1.47
C GLY A 13 5.93 1.07 2.44
N LEU A 14 6.47 1.49 3.60
CA LEU A 14 5.75 2.24 4.62
C LEU A 14 6.25 3.68 4.70
N MET A 15 5.39 4.60 5.15
CA MET A 15 5.79 5.99 5.33
C MET A 15 6.59 6.16 6.62
N ARG A 16 7.77 6.79 6.53
CA ARG A 16 8.54 7.16 7.74
C ARG A 16 7.79 8.21 8.56
N ARG A 17 7.94 8.13 9.88
CA ARG A 17 7.24 9.01 10.84
C ARG A 17 7.68 10.46 10.74
N ASP A 18 8.97 10.71 10.61
CA ASP A 18 9.52 12.05 10.37
C ASP A 18 8.98 12.68 9.07
N THR A 19 8.87 11.88 8.02
CA THR A 19 8.41 12.27 6.70
C THR A 19 6.92 12.57 6.74
N ALA A 20 6.14 11.79 7.50
CA ALA A 20 4.71 12.08 7.72
C ALA A 20 4.50 13.39 8.51
N ALA A 21 5.46 13.79 9.35
CA ALA A 21 5.36 15.04 10.11
C ALA A 21 5.63 16.29 9.24
N SER A 22 6.46 16.17 8.19
CA SER A 22 6.86 17.32 7.36
C SER A 22 6.33 17.31 5.93
N CYS A 23 5.79 16.19 5.45
CA CYS A 23 5.22 16.09 4.11
C CYS A 23 3.88 16.84 4.04
N ALA A 24 3.79 17.79 3.11
CA ALA A 24 2.59 18.57 2.87
C ALA A 24 2.34 18.67 1.36
N PRO A 25 1.69 17.66 0.75
CA PRO A 25 1.33 17.71 -0.66
C PRO A 25 0.43 18.91 -0.93
N THR A 26 0.79 19.74 -1.92
CA THR A 26 0.00 20.94 -2.29
C THR A 26 -1.25 20.62 -3.09
N ARG A 27 -1.43 19.36 -3.52
CA ARG A 27 -2.64 18.86 -4.18
C ARG A 27 -2.84 17.38 -3.87
N PRO A 28 -4.09 16.88 -3.85
CA PRO A 28 -4.38 15.46 -3.75
C PRO A 28 -3.72 14.66 -4.87
N ILE A 29 -3.33 13.41 -4.58
CA ILE A 29 -2.84 12.42 -5.55
C ILE A 29 -3.42 11.05 -5.23
N SER A 30 -3.71 10.21 -6.22
CA SER A 30 -4.21 8.86 -5.95
C SER A 30 -3.11 7.97 -5.35
N VAL A 31 -3.42 7.16 -4.35
CA VAL A 31 -2.45 6.27 -3.67
C VAL A 31 -2.96 4.84 -3.62
N PHE A 32 -2.12 3.88 -3.98
CA PHE A 32 -2.40 2.47 -3.80
C PHE A 32 -1.24 1.83 -3.03
N GLY A 33 -1.44 1.44 -1.76
CA GLY A 33 -0.44 0.70 -0.99
C GLY A 33 -0.58 -0.81 -1.17
N ILE A 34 0.54 -1.53 -1.29
CA ILE A 34 0.58 -3.01 -1.26
C ILE A 34 1.61 -3.41 -0.22
N HIS A 35 1.23 -4.18 0.81
CA HIS A 35 2.13 -4.56 1.89
C HIS A 35 1.86 -5.95 2.44
N GLY A 36 2.92 -6.70 2.73
CA GLY A 36 2.86 -7.99 3.41
C GLY A 36 2.56 -7.83 4.90
N ILE A 37 1.60 -8.60 5.43
CA ILE A 37 1.34 -8.60 6.88
C ILE A 37 2.52 -9.25 7.63
N ASP A 38 3.15 -10.24 7.01
CA ASP A 38 4.24 -11.02 7.58
C ASP A 38 5.59 -10.58 7.00
N ASP A 39 5.69 -9.33 6.54
CA ASP A 39 6.93 -8.71 6.06
C ASP A 39 7.98 -8.65 7.20
N PRO A 40 9.11 -9.38 7.07
CA PRO A 40 10.13 -9.45 8.12
C PRO A 40 11.07 -8.23 8.15
N ILE A 41 11.00 -7.36 7.14
CA ILE A 41 11.90 -6.20 6.98
C ILE A 41 11.19 -4.91 7.42
N ALA A 42 9.98 -4.70 6.91
CA ALA A 42 9.13 -3.55 7.18
C ALA A 42 7.85 -4.02 7.87
N ALA A 43 7.91 -4.20 9.19
CA ALA A 43 6.79 -4.72 9.97
C ALA A 43 5.48 -3.98 9.67
N TYR A 44 4.43 -4.72 9.31
CA TYR A 44 3.11 -4.18 8.95
C TYR A 44 2.53 -3.22 10.01
N GLY A 45 2.78 -3.52 11.29
CA GLY A 45 2.37 -2.70 12.44
C GLY A 45 3.17 -1.39 12.61
N GLY A 46 4.16 -1.14 11.76
CA GLY A 46 5.07 -0.01 11.85
C GLY A 46 6.18 -0.22 12.87
N VAL A 47 7.08 0.77 12.93
CA VAL A 47 8.20 0.80 13.88
C VAL A 47 8.12 2.12 14.65
N PRO A 48 8.06 2.11 15.99
CA PRO A 48 8.04 3.32 16.79
C PRO A 48 9.31 4.18 16.65
N GLY A 49 9.24 5.42 17.13
CA GLY A 49 10.37 6.37 17.10
C GLY A 49 10.35 7.30 15.88
N ALA A 50 11.09 8.41 15.94
CA ALA A 50 11.11 9.42 14.87
C ALA A 50 11.63 8.85 13.54
N GLU A 51 12.67 8.02 13.61
CA GLU A 51 13.27 7.31 12.47
C GLU A 51 12.50 6.05 12.06
N GLY A 52 11.40 5.75 12.76
CA GLY A 52 10.57 4.58 12.51
C GLY A 52 9.56 4.77 11.38
N PHE A 53 8.71 3.76 11.20
CA PHE A 53 7.67 3.72 10.18
C PHE A 53 6.28 3.82 10.81
N LEU A 54 5.36 4.50 10.12
CA LEU A 54 3.94 4.33 10.37
C LEU A 54 3.53 2.88 10.07
N SER A 55 2.47 2.40 10.72
CA SER A 55 1.84 1.14 10.29
C SER A 55 1.33 1.27 8.85
N PHE A 56 1.05 0.15 8.19
CA PHE A 56 0.44 0.20 6.86
C PHE A 56 -0.89 0.94 6.87
N THR A 57 -1.74 0.68 7.87
CA THR A 57 -3.02 1.36 8.04
C THR A 57 -2.87 2.85 8.35
N ASP A 58 -1.88 3.24 9.16
CA ASP A 58 -1.61 4.66 9.44
C ASP A 58 -1.03 5.39 8.22
N THR A 59 -0.22 4.68 7.40
CA THR A 59 0.28 5.21 6.13
C THR A 59 -0.89 5.52 5.17
N LEU A 60 -1.85 4.59 5.04
CA LEU A 60 -3.05 4.83 4.24
C LEU A 60 -3.92 5.96 4.82
N ALA A 61 -4.10 6.00 6.15
CA ALA A 61 -4.87 7.04 6.81
C ALA A 61 -4.24 8.43 6.64
N TYR A 62 -2.90 8.52 6.66
CA TYR A 62 -2.18 9.75 6.34
C TYR A 62 -2.54 10.25 4.94
N TRP A 63 -2.46 9.38 3.92
CA TRP A 63 -2.79 9.75 2.55
C TRP A 63 -4.27 10.06 2.37
N ALA A 64 -5.16 9.34 3.05
CA ALA A 64 -6.59 9.62 3.03
C ALA A 64 -6.89 11.03 3.57
N LYS A 65 -6.22 11.43 4.65
CA LYS A 65 -6.29 12.79 5.19
C LYS A 65 -5.73 13.82 4.22
N ALA A 66 -4.55 13.56 3.65
CA ALA A 66 -3.90 14.45 2.68
C ALA A 66 -4.74 14.66 1.41
N ASN A 67 -5.52 13.65 1.02
CA ASN A 67 -6.44 13.68 -0.13
C ASN A 67 -7.87 14.12 0.22
N HIS A 68 -8.14 14.51 1.47
CA HIS A 68 -9.46 14.91 1.93
C HIS A 68 -10.56 13.85 1.69
N CYS A 69 -10.24 12.58 1.87
CA CYS A 69 -11.21 11.49 1.82
C CYS A 69 -12.24 11.62 2.95
N THR A 70 -13.48 11.18 2.70
CA THR A 70 -14.58 11.26 3.67
C THR A 70 -14.87 9.90 4.28
N GLY A 71 -15.01 9.86 5.61
CA GLY A 71 -15.41 8.65 6.32
C GLY A 71 -14.27 7.64 6.56
N SER A 72 -14.66 6.48 7.09
CA SER A 72 -13.77 5.34 7.34
C SER A 72 -13.57 4.51 6.07
N PRO A 73 -12.46 3.76 5.94
CA PRO A 73 -12.27 2.90 4.78
C PRO A 73 -13.29 1.77 4.78
N THR A 74 -13.72 1.37 3.59
CA THR A 74 -14.45 0.12 3.39
C THR A 74 -13.45 -1.02 3.31
N SER A 75 -13.66 -2.06 4.11
CA SER A 75 -12.87 -3.29 4.06
C SER A 75 -13.46 -4.29 3.08
N GLY A 76 -12.60 -5.02 2.38
CA GLY A 76 -12.98 -6.11 1.50
C GLY A 76 -11.92 -7.21 1.46
N GLN A 77 -12.13 -8.17 0.57
CA GLN A 77 -11.18 -9.25 0.32
C GLN A 77 -11.14 -9.52 -1.19
N LEU A 78 -9.94 -9.69 -1.74
CA LEU A 78 -9.78 -10.15 -3.13
C LEU A 78 -10.21 -11.62 -3.23
N ALA A 79 -10.79 -12.01 -4.36
CA ALA A 79 -10.96 -13.41 -4.67
C ALA A 79 -9.59 -14.10 -4.73
N THR A 80 -9.47 -15.27 -4.12
CA THR A 80 -8.26 -16.09 -4.21
C THR A 80 -8.16 -16.66 -5.62
N THR A 81 -7.07 -16.34 -6.31
CA THR A 81 -6.80 -16.75 -7.70
C THR A 81 -5.50 -17.54 -7.83
N GLY A 82 -4.58 -17.40 -6.87
CA GLY A 82 -3.32 -18.13 -6.79
C GLY A 82 -3.43 -19.43 -6.00
N HIS A 83 -2.46 -20.34 -6.20
CA HIS A 83 -2.39 -21.62 -5.48
C HIS A 83 -1.53 -21.58 -4.21
N ASP A 84 -1.03 -20.41 -3.82
CA ASP A 84 -0.32 -20.23 -2.55
C ASP A 84 -1.28 -20.09 -1.36
N SER A 85 -0.72 -19.99 -0.15
CA SER A 85 -1.45 -19.87 1.10
C SER A 85 -1.80 -18.43 1.50
N THR A 86 -1.50 -17.44 0.66
CA THR A 86 -1.71 -16.02 0.97
C THR A 86 -3.14 -15.57 0.64
N THR A 87 -3.62 -14.55 1.34
CA THR A 87 -4.90 -13.90 1.04
C THR A 87 -4.74 -12.38 1.08
N VAL A 88 -5.62 -11.66 0.39
CA VAL A 88 -5.50 -10.20 0.26
C VAL A 88 -6.73 -9.53 0.85
N ALA A 89 -6.54 -8.83 1.97
CA ALA A 89 -7.53 -7.91 2.51
C ALA A 89 -7.37 -6.54 1.83
N THR A 90 -8.49 -5.91 1.49
CA THR A 90 -8.51 -4.61 0.83
C THR A 90 -9.08 -3.54 1.75
N LEU A 91 -8.52 -2.34 1.66
CA LEU A 91 -8.99 -1.14 2.36
C LEU A 91 -9.15 -0.04 1.33
N THR A 92 -10.34 0.55 1.21
CA THR A 92 -10.60 1.62 0.24
C THR A 92 -11.19 2.84 0.92
N TYR A 93 -10.50 3.97 0.83
CA TYR A 93 -11.01 5.29 1.23
C TYR A 93 -11.64 5.97 0.02
N GLY A 94 -12.93 6.29 0.13
CA GLY A 94 -13.70 6.99 -0.89
C GLY A 94 -13.94 8.46 -0.58
N GLY A 95 -14.59 9.15 -1.52
CA GLY A 95 -14.98 10.55 -1.37
C GLY A 95 -13.81 11.53 -1.24
N CYS A 96 -12.64 11.17 -1.78
CA CYS A 96 -11.47 12.04 -1.75
C CYS A 96 -11.61 13.20 -2.75
N ALA A 97 -10.90 14.29 -2.46
CA ALA A 97 -10.90 15.46 -3.32
C ALA A 97 -10.31 15.15 -4.70
N SER A 98 -10.78 15.90 -5.71
CA SER A 98 -10.30 15.81 -7.09
C SER A 98 -10.41 14.43 -7.73
N GLY A 99 -11.36 13.60 -7.28
CA GLY A 99 -11.56 12.24 -7.81
C GLY A 99 -10.43 11.26 -7.49
N THR A 100 -9.55 11.62 -6.55
CA THR A 100 -8.48 10.73 -6.09
C THR A 100 -9.05 9.58 -5.27
N GLU A 101 -8.23 8.56 -5.06
CA GLU A 101 -8.58 7.42 -4.20
C GLU A 101 -7.36 6.98 -3.39
N VAL A 102 -7.62 6.39 -2.22
CA VAL A 102 -6.59 5.72 -1.41
C VAL A 102 -7.01 4.28 -1.19
N ILE A 103 -6.23 3.35 -1.74
CA ILE A 103 -6.47 1.91 -1.67
C ILE A 103 -5.29 1.25 -0.96
N GLY A 104 -5.55 0.19 -0.20
CA GLY A 104 -4.54 -0.66 0.43
C GLY A 104 -4.83 -2.13 0.22
N TYR A 105 -3.84 -2.89 -0.24
CA TYR A 105 -3.84 -4.35 -0.26
C TYR A 105 -2.90 -4.85 0.83
N ALA A 106 -3.48 -5.43 1.88
CA ALA A 106 -2.77 -6.11 2.95
C ALA A 106 -2.70 -7.61 2.65
N VAL A 107 -1.51 -8.12 2.36
CA VAL A 107 -1.29 -9.50 1.92
C VAL A 107 -0.97 -10.37 3.14
N LYS A 108 -1.96 -11.09 3.64
CA LYS A 108 -1.80 -12.02 4.75
C LYS A 108 -0.99 -13.24 4.31
N GLY A 109 0.01 -13.65 5.09
CA GLY A 109 0.98 -14.67 4.67
C GLY A 109 2.09 -14.11 3.77
N GLY A 110 1.95 -12.89 3.24
CA GLY A 110 2.91 -12.28 2.32
C GLY A 110 4.01 -11.51 3.06
N GLY A 111 5.20 -11.51 2.47
CA GLY A 111 6.40 -10.84 2.98
C GLY A 111 6.75 -9.51 2.29
N HIS A 112 8.04 -9.15 2.38
CA HIS A 112 8.71 -8.07 1.66
C HIS A 112 8.94 -8.43 0.18
N ALA A 113 7.86 -8.67 -0.55
CA ALA A 113 7.92 -9.25 -1.87
C ALA A 113 7.13 -8.45 -2.91
N TRP A 114 7.34 -8.79 -4.19
CA TRP A 114 6.58 -8.26 -5.32
C TRP A 114 5.51 -9.27 -5.74
N PRO A 115 4.21 -9.05 -5.45
CA PRO A 115 3.17 -10.01 -5.80
C PRO A 115 3.09 -10.30 -7.30
N GLY A 116 2.95 -11.58 -7.67
CA GLY A 116 2.98 -12.09 -9.04
C GLY A 116 4.38 -12.19 -9.65
N GLY A 117 5.41 -11.77 -8.92
CA GLY A 117 6.81 -11.92 -9.33
C GLY A 117 7.46 -13.19 -8.80
N GLU A 118 8.72 -13.39 -9.18
CA GLU A 118 9.58 -14.42 -8.60
C GLU A 118 10.07 -14.03 -7.19
N PRO A 119 10.29 -14.99 -6.29
CA PRO A 119 10.91 -14.73 -4.99
C PRO A 119 12.30 -14.07 -5.12
N LEU A 120 12.52 -12.97 -4.38
CA LEU A 120 13.78 -12.21 -4.40
C LEU A 120 14.84 -12.76 -3.42
N GLY A 121 14.49 -13.77 -2.62
CA GLY A 121 15.34 -14.35 -1.59
C GLY A 121 14.66 -15.55 -0.91
N SER A 122 15.21 -16.01 0.21
CA SER A 122 14.57 -17.07 0.99
C SER A 122 13.29 -16.57 1.68
N ALA A 123 12.38 -17.49 2.00
CA ALA A 123 11.16 -17.15 2.73
C ALA A 123 11.45 -16.62 4.16
N ASP A 124 12.56 -17.00 4.77
CA ASP A 124 12.94 -16.50 6.09
C ASP A 124 13.43 -15.05 6.05
N GLU A 125 14.11 -14.66 4.97
CA GLU A 125 14.68 -13.31 4.80
C GLU A 125 13.65 -12.30 4.27
N MET A 126 12.83 -12.73 3.30
CA MET A 126 11.92 -11.86 2.58
C MET A 126 10.44 -12.14 2.89
N GLY A 127 10.10 -13.25 3.52
CA GLY A 127 8.72 -13.75 3.61
C GLY A 127 8.23 -14.33 2.26
N ALA A 128 6.97 -14.76 2.20
CA ALA A 128 6.43 -15.38 1.00
C ALA A 128 6.04 -14.36 -0.08
N THR A 129 6.32 -14.69 -1.34
CA THR A 129 5.83 -13.94 -2.50
C THR A 129 4.44 -14.42 -2.89
N SER A 130 3.43 -13.57 -2.69
CA SER A 130 2.06 -13.85 -3.10
C SER A 130 1.92 -13.90 -4.63
N GLN A 131 1.12 -14.83 -5.12
CA GLN A 131 0.73 -15.06 -6.51
C GLN A 131 -0.78 -14.79 -6.71
N GLN A 132 -1.42 -14.11 -5.76
CA GLN A 132 -2.86 -13.81 -5.81
C GLN A 132 -3.22 -12.70 -6.80
N PHE A 133 -2.24 -11.93 -7.25
CA PHE A 133 -2.38 -10.90 -8.29
C PHE A 133 -1.01 -10.50 -8.82
N ASP A 134 -0.96 -9.98 -10.06
CA ASP A 134 0.23 -9.34 -10.61
C ASP A 134 0.27 -7.86 -10.18
N ALA A 135 1.25 -7.50 -9.34
CA ALA A 135 1.38 -6.14 -8.85
C ALA A 135 1.71 -5.15 -9.99
N SER A 136 2.44 -5.56 -11.00
CA SER A 136 2.83 -4.70 -12.14
C SER A 136 1.62 -4.34 -13.00
N GLU A 137 0.78 -5.32 -13.34
CA GLU A 137 -0.48 -5.09 -14.06
C GLU A 137 -1.45 -4.24 -13.25
N LEU A 138 -1.54 -4.47 -11.94
CA LEU A 138 -2.35 -3.68 -11.02
C LEU A 138 -1.87 -2.23 -10.95
N ILE A 139 -0.56 -2.00 -10.83
CA ILE A 139 0.06 -0.66 -10.84
C ILE A 139 -0.29 0.08 -12.13
N TRP A 140 -0.14 -0.57 -13.29
CA TRP A 140 -0.50 0.02 -14.58
C TRP A 140 -1.99 0.34 -14.69
N SER A 141 -2.85 -0.60 -14.31
CA SER A 141 -4.29 -0.39 -14.30
C SER A 141 -4.73 0.71 -13.33
N PHE A 142 -3.98 0.94 -12.25
CA PHE A 142 -4.17 2.04 -11.32
C PHE A 142 -3.75 3.39 -11.90
N LEU A 143 -2.55 3.48 -12.43
CA LEU A 143 -2.05 4.77 -12.91
C LEU A 143 -2.76 5.21 -14.20
N ASP A 144 -3.15 4.27 -15.07
CA ASP A 144 -3.83 4.59 -16.34
C ASP A 144 -5.22 5.19 -16.14
N ARG A 145 -5.96 4.78 -15.10
CA ARG A 145 -7.30 5.35 -14.80
C ARG A 145 -7.25 6.74 -14.17
N HIS A 146 -6.07 7.23 -13.78
CA HIS A 146 -5.85 8.57 -13.18
C HIS A 146 -5.08 9.53 -14.10
N ARG A 147 -4.89 9.15 -15.37
CA ARG A 147 -4.21 9.96 -16.39
C ARG A 147 -4.99 11.18 -16.86
#